data_AF-A0A920HLJ0-F1
#
_entry.id   AF-A0A920HLJ0-F1
#
_cell.length_a   1.000
_cell.length_b   1.000
_cell.length_c   1.000
_cell.angle_alpha   90.00
_cell.angle_beta   90.00
_cell.angle_gamma   90.00
#
_symmetry.space_group_name_H-M   'P 1'
#
loop_
_entity.id
_entity.type
_entity.pdbx_description
1 polymer ?
#
loop_
_entity_poly.entity_id
_entity_poly.type
_entity_poly.pdbx_seq_one_letter_code
_entity_poly.pdbx_strand_id
1 'polypeptide(L)'
;MQELKSKLVIGISSRVLFDLKESHEVFEKYGVEEYRKYQVSNENNLLEQGDGFNLVTKLLNINNFSKNEKIVEVVLLSRNTADTGLRILIQLKNMDLIFQRRYFVVEKSL
;
A
#
# COMPACT_ATOMS: atom_id res chain seq x y z
N MET A 1 -26.89 1.28 2.02
CA MET A 1 -25.81 1.18 1.01
C MET A 1 -25.65 2.56 0.39
N GLN A 2 -24.49 3.21 0.51
CA GLN A 2 -24.24 4.45 -0.23
C GLN A 2 -24.23 4.12 -1.73
N GLU A 3 -25.00 4.85 -2.52
CA GLU A 3 -24.92 4.80 -3.99
C GLU A 3 -23.48 5.08 -4.42
N LEU A 4 -22.89 4.13 -5.14
CA LEU A 4 -21.69 4.36 -5.92
C LEU A 4 -22.10 5.28 -7.08
N LYS A 5 -22.18 6.61 -6.85
CA LYS A 5 -21.95 7.57 -7.93
C LYS A 5 -20.75 7.05 -8.70
N SER A 6 -20.87 6.87 -10.02
CA SER A 6 -19.99 6.07 -10.88
C SER A 6 -18.50 6.38 -10.68
N LYS A 7 -17.88 5.75 -9.67
CA LYS A 7 -16.47 5.85 -9.30
C LYS A 7 -15.78 4.57 -9.72
N LEU A 8 -14.64 4.71 -10.38
CA LEU A 8 -13.73 3.61 -10.62
C LEU A 8 -12.98 3.31 -9.33
N VAL A 9 -13.34 2.21 -8.66
CA VAL A 9 -12.67 1.73 -7.44
C VAL A 9 -11.72 0.60 -7.81
N ILE A 10 -10.42 0.76 -7.49
CA ILE A 10 -9.37 -0.19 -7.82
C ILE A 10 -8.71 -0.67 -6.53
N GLY A 11 -8.78 -1.98 -6.27
CA GLY A 11 -7.96 -2.62 -5.24
C GLY A 11 -6.57 -2.93 -5.77
N ILE A 12 -5.51 -2.54 -5.06
CA ILE A 12 -4.13 -2.85 -5.44
C ILE A 12 -3.33 -3.44 -4.28
N SER A 13 -2.53 -4.46 -4.59
CA SER A 13 -1.60 -5.04 -3.63
C SER A 13 -0.45 -4.08 -3.31
N SER A 14 -0.04 -4.02 -2.04
CA SER A 14 1.16 -3.29 -1.62
C SER A 14 2.44 -3.70 -2.35
N ARG A 15 2.60 -4.99 -2.71
CA ARG A 15 3.75 -5.51 -3.49
C ARG A 15 3.78 -5.05 -4.95
N VAL A 16 2.63 -4.62 -5.48
CA VAL A 16 2.56 -4.05 -6.84
C VAL A 16 2.92 -2.57 -6.78
N LEU A 17 2.63 -1.89 -5.68
CA LEU A 17 2.91 -0.47 -5.49
C LEU A 17 4.37 -0.23 -5.06
N PHE A 18 4.97 -1.14 -4.30
CA PHE A 18 6.32 -1.01 -3.75
C PHE A 18 7.13 -2.27 -3.95
N ASP A 19 8.44 -2.13 -4.18
CA ASP A 19 9.35 -3.27 -4.19
C ASP A 19 9.52 -3.78 -2.75
N LEU A 20 9.11 -5.03 -2.54
CA LEU A 20 9.18 -5.74 -1.26
C LEU A 20 9.97 -7.04 -1.38
N LYS A 21 10.80 -7.20 -2.42
CA LYS A 21 11.59 -8.43 -2.65
C LYS A 21 12.51 -8.75 -1.48
N GLU A 22 13.29 -7.79 -1.00
CA GLU A 22 14.23 -8.01 0.10
C GLU A 22 13.49 -8.44 1.38
N SER A 23 12.38 -7.76 1.71
CA SER A 23 11.54 -8.15 2.84
C SER A 23 10.93 -9.55 2.66
N HIS A 24 10.57 -9.91 1.42
CA HIS A 24 10.06 -11.24 1.11
C HIS A 24 11.13 -12.32 1.25
N GLU A 25 12.36 -12.06 0.81
CA GLU A 25 13.50 -12.96 0.97
C GLU A 25 13.82 -13.21 2.44
N VAL A 26 13.76 -12.18 3.28
CA VAL A 26 13.91 -12.32 4.73
C VAL A 26 12.84 -13.24 5.31
N PHE A 27 11.58 -13.07 4.89
CA PHE A 27 10.49 -13.94 5.33
C PHE A 27 10.69 -15.40 4.89
N GLU A 28 11.02 -15.63 3.62
CA GLU A 28 11.22 -16.98 3.08
C GLU A 28 12.40 -17.69 3.74
N LYS A 29 13.47 -16.96 4.05
CA LYS A 29 14.71 -17.55 4.58
C LYS A 29 14.72 -17.69 6.10
N TYR A 30 14.12 -16.75 6.83
CA TYR A 30 14.28 -16.65 8.29
C TYR A 30 12.94 -16.64 9.05
N GLY A 31 11.81 -16.68 8.35
CA GLY A 31 10.48 -16.77 8.95
C GLY A 31 9.95 -15.44 9.50
N VAL A 32 8.79 -15.53 10.16
CA VAL A 32 7.97 -14.36 10.54
C VAL A 32 8.63 -13.45 11.59
N GLU A 33 9.39 -14.00 12.53
CA GLU A 33 10.00 -13.21 13.61
C GLU A 33 11.14 -12.33 13.09
N GLU A 34 12.02 -12.88 12.26
CA GLU A 34 13.10 -12.10 11.65
C GLU A 34 12.56 -11.11 10.62
N TYR A 35 11.50 -11.48 9.89
CA TYR A 35 10.76 -10.55 9.04
C TYR A 35 10.22 -9.34 9.83
N ARG A 36 9.61 -9.57 10.99
CA ARG A 36 9.12 -8.48 11.86
C ARG A 36 10.24 -7.55 12.29
N LYS A 37 11.35 -8.11 12.80
CA LYS A 37 12.52 -7.33 13.21
C LYS A 37 13.09 -6.51 12.05
N TYR A 38 13.21 -7.12 10.88
CA TYR A 38 13.66 -6.46 9.67
C TYR A 38 12.74 -5.28 9.29
N GLN A 39 11.42 -5.45 9.34
CA GLN A 39 10.49 -4.37 9.01
C GLN A 39 10.58 -3.21 10.01
N VAL A 40 10.72 -3.50 11.30
CA VAL A 40 10.88 -2.47 12.35
C VAL A 40 12.20 -1.71 12.18
N SER A 41 13.32 -2.41 11.97
CA SER A 41 14.62 -1.77 11.80
C SER A 41 14.72 -0.93 10.52
N ASN A 42 13.88 -1.23 9.52
CA ASN A 42 13.85 -0.54 8.24
C ASN A 42 12.61 0.37 8.07
N GLU A 43 11.86 0.69 9.14
CA GLU A 43 10.59 1.42 9.02
C GLU A 43 10.74 2.82 8.38
N ASN A 44 11.90 3.45 8.59
CA ASN A 44 12.25 4.77 8.05
C ASN A 44 12.97 4.70 6.70
N ASN A 45 13.31 3.51 6.22
CA ASN A 45 13.93 3.33 4.91
C ASN A 45 12.84 3.33 3.85
N LEU A 46 12.94 4.23 2.87
CA LEU A 46 11.99 4.25 1.76
C LEU A 46 12.09 2.93 0.97
N LEU A 47 10.94 2.43 0.54
CA LEU A 47 10.77 1.35 -0.43
C LEU A 47 10.93 1.91 -1.84
N GLU A 48 11.51 1.12 -2.73
CA GLU A 48 11.51 1.44 -4.14
C GLU A 48 10.09 1.32 -4.73
N GLN A 49 9.86 2.01 -5.85
CA GLN A 49 8.59 1.96 -6.55
C GLN A 49 8.42 0.58 -7.21
N GLY A 50 7.26 -0.04 -7.02
CA GLY A 50 6.91 -1.30 -7.68
C GLY A 50 6.35 -1.07 -9.09
N ASP A 51 6.16 -2.17 -9.82
CA ASP A 51 5.77 -2.16 -11.24
C ASP A 51 4.45 -1.41 -11.51
N GLY A 52 3.51 -1.42 -10.56
CA GLY A 52 2.22 -0.74 -10.71
C GLY A 52 2.20 0.69 -10.19
N PHE A 53 3.29 1.20 -9.61
CA PHE A 53 3.34 2.53 -9.01
C PHE A 53 2.96 3.62 -10.01
N ASN A 54 3.52 3.56 -11.21
CA ASN A 54 3.33 4.58 -12.23
C ASN A 54 1.89 4.56 -12.78
N LEU A 55 1.30 3.37 -12.90
CA LEU A 55 -0.09 3.19 -13.30
C LEU A 55 -1.05 3.78 -12.26
N VAL A 56 -0.85 3.47 -10.97
CA VAL A 56 -1.66 4.00 -9.87
C VAL A 56 -1.58 5.51 -9.80
N THR A 57 -0.37 6.06 -9.90
CA THR A 57 -0.14 7.51 -9.89
C THR A 57 -0.92 8.19 -11.00
N LYS A 58 -0.85 7.66 -12.24
CA LYS A 58 -1.60 8.19 -13.38
C LYS A 58 -3.11 8.11 -13.19
N LEU A 59 -3.62 6.99 -12.66
CA LEU A 59 -5.04 6.81 -12.39
C LEU A 59 -5.54 7.76 -11.31
N LEU A 60 -4.78 7.96 -10.24
CA LEU A 60 -5.12 8.94 -9.19
C LEU A 60 -5.08 10.37 -9.71
N ASN A 61 -4.15 10.69 -10.62
CA ASN A 61 -4.04 12.01 -11.25
C ASN A 61 -5.24 12.36 -12.13
N ILE A 62 -6.04 11.39 -12.59
CA ILE A 62 -7.32 11.66 -13.29
C ILE A 62 -8.24 12.53 -12.44
N ASN A 63 -8.19 12.38 -11.11
CA ASN A 63 -9.00 13.18 -10.20
C ASN A 63 -8.70 14.69 -10.28
N ASN A 64 -7.51 15.09 -10.72
CA ASN A 64 -7.14 16.50 -10.86
C ASN A 64 -7.87 17.20 -12.03
N PHE A 65 -8.46 16.43 -12.95
CA PHE A 65 -9.22 16.96 -14.08
C PHE A 65 -10.73 17.06 -13.79
N SER A 66 -11.19 16.54 -12.66
CA SER A 66 -12.59 16.65 -12.24
C SER A 66 -12.76 17.80 -11.26
N LYS A 67 -13.64 18.75 -11.58
CA LYS A 67 -13.84 19.96 -10.77
C LYS A 67 -14.51 19.71 -9.41
N ASN A 68 -15.41 18.73 -9.35
CA ASN A 68 -16.32 18.58 -8.20
C ASN A 68 -16.31 17.19 -7.55
N GLU A 69 -15.78 16.15 -8.21
CA GLU A 69 -15.85 14.78 -7.67
C GLU A 69 -14.61 13.95 -8.01
N LYS A 70 -14.01 13.29 -7.02
CA LYS A 70 -12.98 12.26 -7.28
C LYS A 70 -13.65 11.04 -7.91
N ILE A 71 -13.33 10.77 -9.18
CA ILE A 71 -13.89 9.67 -9.97
C ILE A 71 -13.06 8.39 -9.91
N VAL A 72 -11.81 8.48 -9.47
CA VAL A 72 -10.93 7.32 -9.24
C VAL A 72 -10.62 7.19 -7.75
N GLU A 73 -10.80 5.98 -7.24
CA GLU A 73 -10.41 5.59 -5.91
C GLU A 73 -9.46 4.39 -5.98
N VAL A 74 -8.30 4.51 -5.33
CA VAL A 74 -7.37 3.40 -5.16
C VAL A 74 -7.39 2.97 -3.69
N VAL A 75 -7.62 1.67 -3.51
CA VAL A 75 -7.67 1.00 -2.21
C VAL A 75 -6.43 0.12 -2.10
N LEU A 76 -5.58 0.40 -1.11
CA LEU A 76 -4.41 -0.41 -0.84
C LEU A 76 -4.81 -1.67 -0.07
N LEU A 77 -4.36 -2.82 -0.55
CA LEU A 77 -4.54 -4.14 0.07
C LEU A 77 -3.18 -4.70 0.45
N SER A 78 -2.97 -4.92 1.75
CA SER A 78 -1.72 -5.51 2.26
C SER A 78 -2.00 -6.79 3.02
N ARG A 79 -1.26 -7.84 2.69
CA ARG A 79 -1.22 -9.08 3.47
C ARG A 79 -0.35 -8.94 4.73
N ASN A 80 0.36 -7.83 4.88
CA ASN A 80 1.13 -7.55 6.08
C ASN A 80 0.19 -7.20 7.24
N THR A 81 0.61 -7.58 8.44
CA THR A 81 0.04 -7.08 9.69
C THR A 81 0.24 -5.58 9.84
N ALA A 82 -0.55 -4.93 10.69
CA ALA A 82 -0.44 -3.49 10.90
C ALA A 82 0.97 -3.08 11.40
N ASP A 83 1.58 -3.92 12.23
CA ASP A 83 2.96 -3.80 12.73
C ASP A 83 4.00 -3.87 11.60
N THR A 84 3.84 -4.78 10.63
CA THR A 84 4.75 -4.90 9.48
C THR A 84 4.32 -4.05 8.27
N GLY A 85 3.25 -3.29 8.41
CA GLY A 85 2.71 -2.34 7.44
C GLY A 85 3.18 -0.90 7.65
N LEU A 86 3.87 -0.59 8.75
CA LEU A 86 4.30 0.75 9.11
C LEU A 86 5.19 1.40 8.04
N ARG A 87 6.16 0.66 7.48
CA ARG A 87 7.04 1.15 6.40
C ARG A 87 6.24 1.63 5.18
N ILE A 88 5.23 0.85 4.78
CA ILE A 88 4.30 1.20 3.70
C ILE A 88 3.49 2.46 4.07
N LEU A 89 3.01 2.55 5.31
CA LEU A 89 2.23 3.71 5.78
C LEU A 89 3.05 4.99 5.83
N ILE A 90 4.30 4.93 6.29
CA ILE A 90 5.25 6.05 6.32
C ILE A 90 5.53 6.53 4.90
N GLN A 91 5.81 5.61 3.98
CA GLN A 91 6.03 5.95 2.59
C GLN A 91 4.82 6.64 1.95
N LEU A 92 3.62 6.11 2.17
CA LEU A 92 2.40 6.72 1.67
C LEU A 92 2.15 8.12 2.24
N LYS A 93 2.55 8.37 3.49
CA LYS A 93 2.49 9.71 4.10
C LYS A 93 3.48 10.69 3.45
N ASN A 94 4.63 10.20 3.00
CA ASN A 94 5.64 10.99 2.30
C ASN A 94 5.30 11.24 0.82
N MET A 95 4.23 10.63 0.32
CA MET A 95 3.75 10.84 -1.05
C MET A 95 2.57 11.80 -1.07
N ASP A 96 2.51 12.67 -2.09
CA ASP A 96 1.35 13.55 -2.33
C ASP A 96 0.11 12.80 -2.87
N LEU A 97 0.09 11.45 -2.79
CA LEU A 97 -1.01 10.62 -3.27
C LEU A 97 -1.99 10.32 -2.13
N ILE A 98 -3.24 10.78 -2.28
CA ILE A 98 -4.29 10.54 -1.29
C ILE A 98 -4.98 9.20 -1.55
N PHE A 99 -4.55 8.15 -0.83
CA PHE A 99 -5.25 6.86 -0.76
C PHE A 99 -6.43 6.96 0.22
N GLN A 100 -7.65 6.69 -0.28
CA GLN A 100 -8.90 6.90 0.44
C GLN A 100 -9.22 5.76 1.43
N ARG A 101 -8.87 4.52 1.06
CA ARG A 101 -9.02 3.33 1.91
C ARG A 101 -7.77 2.48 1.88
N ARG A 102 -7.47 1.84 3.01
CA ARG A 102 -6.31 0.96 3.20
C ARG A 102 -6.76 -0.21 4.06
N TYR A 103 -6.54 -1.43 3.60
CA TYR A 103 -6.86 -2.65 4.33
C TYR A 103 -5.57 -3.44 4.57
N PHE A 104 -5.31 -3.72 5.85
CA PHE A 104 -4.22 -4.57 6.29
C PHE A 104 -4.83 -5.82 6.93
N VAL A 105 -4.18 -6.96 6.74
CA VAL A 105 -4.59 -8.21 7.39
C VAL A 105 -4.22 -8.12 8.87
N VAL A 106 -5.17 -8.32 9.77
CA VAL A 106 -4.85 -8.52 11.19
C VAL A 106 -4.65 -10.02 11.38
N GLU A 107 -3.40 -10.46 11.45
CA GLU A 107 -3.09 -11.83 11.83
C GLU A 107 -3.31 -11.94 13.34
N LYS A 108 -4.35 -12.67 13.77
CA LYS A 108 -4.45 -13.11 15.16
C LYS A 108 -3.39 -14.19 15.33
N SER A 109 -2.29 -13.87 16.01
CA SER A 109 -1.35 -14.86 16.51
C SER A 109 -2.14 -15.93 17.29
N LEU A 110 -2.14 -17.16 16.77
CA LEU A 110 -2.53 -18.36 17.52
C LEU A 110 -1.38 -18.78 18.43
#